data_AF-A0ABD1JUV6-F1
#
_entry.id   AF-A0ABD1JUV6-F1
#
_cell.length_a   1.000
_cell.length_b   1.000
_cell.length_c   1.000
_cell.angle_alpha   90.00
_cell.angle_beta   90.00
_cell.angle_gamma   90.00
#
_symmetry.space_group_name_H-M   'P 1'
#
loop_
_entity.id
_entity.type
_entity.pdbx_description
1 polymer ?
#
loop_
_entity_poly.entity_id
_entity_poly.type
_entity_poly.pdbx_seq_one_letter_code
_entity_poly.pdbx_strand_id
1 'polypeptide(L)'
;MFHHFLAYAAFHASRWLPRAQRLRFQIILVIFVVVVLAPQLYVLTRQVQVFISMPRSSRYCQQPLLSNLIAFIILSFIATGFAVALTLMDPVPASFRVAFHLFGVVSFTQGLCTTLFTLQAADCAWTTTELYYLSLVLSWACILSAVFYMFRGCFWFVGKMWPNWVKEMCLWSNV
;
A
#
# COMPACT_ATOMS: atom_id res chain seq x y z
N MET A 1 -3.92 3.04 1.17
CA MET A 1 -2.85 3.64 2.00
C MET A 1 -1.59 2.80 2.02
N PHE A 2 -1.73 1.48 1.89
CA PHE A 2 -0.62 0.53 1.84
C PHE A 2 0.49 0.90 0.83
N HIS A 3 0.11 1.25 -0.40
CA HIS A 3 1.07 1.69 -1.44
C HIS A 3 1.90 2.91 -1.04
N HIS A 4 1.25 3.91 -0.43
CA HIS A 4 1.90 5.12 0.06
C HIS A 4 2.85 4.80 1.23
N PHE A 5 2.41 3.92 2.14
CA PHE A 5 3.24 3.41 3.23
C PHE A 5 4.49 2.70 2.71
N LEU A 6 4.35 1.86 1.69
CA LEU A 6 5.45 1.08 1.11
C LEU A 6 6.53 1.99 0.53
N ALA A 7 6.13 2.97 -0.29
CA ALA A 7 7.04 3.97 -0.85
C ALA A 7 7.66 4.89 0.23
N TYR A 8 6.88 5.26 1.25
CA TYR A 8 7.38 6.06 2.38
C TYR A 8 8.41 5.30 3.22
N ALA A 9 8.13 4.04 3.55
CA ALA A 9 9.02 3.17 4.32
C ALA A 9 10.32 2.92 3.56
N ALA A 10 10.23 2.66 2.25
CA ALA A 10 11.38 2.52 1.36
C ALA A 10 12.25 3.79 1.35
N PHE A 11 11.64 4.97 1.22
CA PHE A 11 12.35 6.23 1.24
C PHE A 11 13.09 6.46 2.56
N HIS A 12 12.42 6.26 3.71
CA HIS A 12 13.05 6.47 5.02
C HIS A 12 14.14 5.45 5.32
N ALA A 13 13.92 4.18 5.00
CA ALA A 13 14.92 3.14 5.15
C ALA A 13 16.16 3.43 4.28
N SER A 14 15.98 3.91 3.04
CA SER A 14 17.10 4.27 2.15
C SER A 14 17.99 5.37 2.71
N ARG A 15 17.44 6.28 3.53
CA ARG A 15 18.16 7.39 4.14
C ARG A 15 18.91 7.01 5.41
N TRP A 16 18.54 5.89 6.04
CA TRP A 16 19.29 5.33 7.18
C TRP A 16 20.57 4.62 6.74
N LEU A 17 20.70 4.27 5.45
CA LEU A 17 21.85 3.56 4.91
C LEU A 17 22.87 4.51 4.24
N PRO A 18 24.18 4.22 4.36
CA PRO A 18 25.23 5.00 3.71
C PRO A 18 25.11 4.96 2.18
N ARG A 19 25.40 6.08 1.51
CA ARG A 19 25.17 6.29 0.06
C ARG A 19 25.79 5.20 -0.83
N ALA A 20 26.94 4.65 -0.45
CA ALA A 20 27.63 3.57 -1.17
C ALA A 20 26.80 2.27 -1.29
N GLN A 21 25.77 2.08 -0.45
CA GLN A 21 24.93 0.88 -0.43
C GLN A 21 23.53 1.10 -1.05
N ARG A 22 23.22 2.28 -1.61
CA ARG A 22 21.89 2.56 -2.19
C ARG A 22 21.48 1.60 -3.30
N LEU A 23 22.44 1.14 -4.11
CA LEU A 23 22.17 0.18 -5.20
C LEU A 23 21.74 -1.19 -4.64
N ARG A 24 22.36 -1.65 -3.55
CA ARG A 24 21.95 -2.88 -2.84
C ARG A 24 20.56 -2.73 -2.23
N PHE A 25 20.26 -1.55 -1.66
CA PHE A 25 18.94 -1.26 -1.12
C PHE A 25 17.85 -1.23 -2.21
N GLN A 26 18.15 -0.71 -3.40
CA GLN A 26 17.22 -0.73 -4.53
C GLN A 26 16.93 -2.15 -5.00
N ILE A 27 17.93 -3.03 -5.04
CA ILE A 27 17.72 -4.45 -5.36
C ILE A 27 16.79 -5.09 -4.33
N ILE A 28 17.00 -4.84 -3.03
CA ILE A 28 16.13 -5.35 -1.96
C ILE A 28 14.70 -4.81 -2.10
N LEU A 29 14.56 -3.52 -2.43
CA LEU A 29 13.25 -2.90 -2.66
C LEU A 29 12.51 -3.53 -3.84
N VAL A 30 13.21 -3.77 -4.96
CA VAL A 30 12.64 -4.45 -6.13
C VAL A 30 12.24 -5.88 -5.79
N ILE A 31 13.07 -6.62 -5.05
CA ILE A 31 12.74 -7.98 -4.59
C ILE A 31 11.50 -7.95 -3.69
N PHE A 32 11.43 -7.03 -2.73
CA PHE A 32 10.28 -6.87 -1.85
C PHE A 32 9.00 -6.56 -2.62
N VAL A 33 9.07 -5.67 -3.61
CA VAL A 33 7.97 -5.35 -4.51
C VAL A 33 7.54 -6.58 -5.32
N VAL A 34 8.48 -7.36 -5.87
CA VAL A 34 8.18 -8.60 -6.59
C VAL A 34 7.47 -9.60 -5.68
N VAL A 35 7.91 -9.76 -4.43
CA VAL A 35 7.25 -10.63 -3.45
C VAL A 35 5.82 -10.16 -3.13
N VAL A 36 5.55 -8.87 -3.17
CA VAL A 36 4.20 -8.30 -2.95
C VAL A 36 3.32 -8.41 -4.21
N LEU A 37 3.89 -8.19 -5.41
CA LEU A 37 3.15 -8.28 -6.68
C LEU A 37 2.92 -9.72 -7.12
N ALA A 38 3.84 -10.65 -6.86
CA ALA A 38 3.75 -12.03 -7.35
C ALA A 38 2.47 -12.74 -6.90
N PRO A 39 2.03 -12.66 -5.63
CA PRO A 39 0.73 -13.18 -5.20
C PRO A 39 -0.45 -12.53 -5.94
N GLN A 40 -0.40 -11.22 -6.17
CA GLN A 40 -1.46 -10.49 -6.86
C GLN A 40 -1.58 -10.90 -8.34
N LEU A 41 -0.43 -11.03 -9.01
CA LEU A 41 -0.34 -11.47 -10.41
C LEU A 41 -0.68 -12.95 -10.56
N TYR A 42 -0.27 -13.81 -9.61
CA TYR A 42 -0.60 -15.23 -9.61
C TYR A 42 -2.11 -15.47 -9.46
N VAL A 43 -2.75 -14.76 -8.54
CA VAL A 43 -4.21 -14.84 -8.39
C VAL A 43 -4.91 -14.26 -9.63
N LEU A 44 -4.40 -13.18 -10.21
CA LEU A 44 -4.94 -12.63 -11.46
C LEU A 44 -4.84 -13.63 -12.60
N THR A 45 -3.68 -14.24 -12.86
CA THR A 45 -3.51 -15.20 -13.97
C THR A 45 -4.33 -16.47 -13.75
N ARG A 46 -4.37 -17.00 -12.53
CA ARG A 46 -5.20 -18.16 -12.19
C ARG A 46 -6.70 -17.86 -12.38
N GLN A 47 -7.17 -16.72 -11.88
CA GLN A 47 -8.57 -16.33 -12.02
C GLN A 47 -8.94 -15.98 -13.47
N VAL A 48 -8.06 -15.31 -14.22
CA VAL A 48 -8.26 -15.03 -15.65
C VAL A 48 -8.29 -16.32 -16.46
N GLN A 49 -7.39 -17.27 -16.18
CA GLN A 49 -7.36 -18.56 -16.87
C GLN A 49 -8.61 -19.41 -16.54
N VAL A 50 -9.03 -19.43 -15.27
CA VAL A 50 -10.30 -20.07 -14.84
C VAL A 50 -11.51 -19.36 -15.46
N PHE A 51 -11.51 -18.03 -15.55
CA PHE A 51 -12.58 -17.25 -16.17
C PHE A 51 -12.71 -17.52 -17.67
N ILE A 52 -11.60 -17.68 -18.39
CA ILE A 52 -11.59 -18.06 -19.81
C ILE A 52 -12.09 -19.50 -20.00
N SER A 53 -11.83 -20.40 -19.05
CA SER A 53 -12.26 -21.81 -19.12
C SER A 53 -13.67 -22.09 -18.59
N MET A 54 -14.31 -21.16 -17.87
CA MET A 54 -15.62 -21.41 -17.26
C MET A 54 -16.80 -20.99 -18.14
N PRO A 55 -17.82 -21.86 -18.33
CA PRO A 55 -19.04 -21.46 -19.02
C PRO A 55 -19.79 -20.42 -18.18
N ARG A 56 -20.31 -19.40 -18.86
CA ARG A 56 -20.92 -18.14 -18.37
C ARG A 56 -22.14 -18.29 -17.42
N SER A 57 -22.44 -19.47 -16.89
CA SER A 57 -23.68 -19.78 -16.16
C SER A 57 -23.54 -20.13 -14.67
N SER A 58 -22.33 -20.27 -14.11
CA SER A 58 -22.21 -20.46 -12.66
C SER A 58 -22.33 -19.12 -11.94
N ARG A 59 -23.08 -19.12 -10.83
CA ARG A 59 -23.40 -17.98 -9.97
C ARG A 59 -22.15 -17.17 -9.60
N TYR A 60 -21.80 -16.18 -10.42
CA TYR A 60 -20.76 -15.22 -10.09
C TYR A 60 -21.29 -14.25 -9.04
N CYS A 61 -20.50 -14.04 -8.00
CA CYS A 61 -20.73 -12.88 -7.16
C CYS A 61 -20.64 -11.62 -8.00
N GLN A 62 -21.68 -10.79 -7.93
CA GLN A 62 -21.81 -9.50 -8.63
C GLN A 62 -20.79 -8.43 -8.17
N GLN A 63 -19.86 -8.82 -7.28
CA GLN A 63 -18.87 -7.95 -6.67
C GLN A 63 -17.71 -7.68 -7.64
N PRO A 64 -17.30 -6.42 -7.86
CA PRO A 64 -16.20 -6.06 -8.75
C PRO A 64 -14.81 -6.32 -8.13
N LEU A 65 -14.61 -7.44 -7.43
CA LEU A 65 -13.35 -7.79 -6.75
C LEU A 65 -12.16 -7.86 -7.72
N LEU A 66 -12.37 -8.40 -8.92
CA LEU A 66 -11.32 -8.51 -9.93
C LEU A 66 -10.89 -7.14 -10.47
N SER A 67 -11.85 -6.25 -10.76
CA SER A 67 -11.56 -4.88 -11.20
C SER A 67 -10.80 -4.10 -10.13
N ASN A 68 -11.19 -4.28 -8.86
CA ASN A 68 -10.51 -3.69 -7.74
C ASN A 68 -9.08 -4.22 -7.56
N LEU A 69 -8.84 -5.52 -7.78
CA LEU A 69 -7.50 -6.11 -7.76
C LEU A 69 -6.61 -5.54 -8.88
N ILE A 70 -7.14 -5.37 -10.09
CA ILE A 70 -6.40 -4.77 -11.21
C ILE A 70 -5.97 -3.33 -10.86
N ALA A 71 -6.89 -2.53 -10.33
CA ALA A 71 -6.56 -1.18 -9.88
C ALA A 71 -5.50 -1.19 -8.75
N PHE A 72 -5.53 -2.18 -7.85
CA PHE A 72 -4.51 -2.35 -6.81
C PHE A 72 -3.12 -2.64 -7.40
N ILE A 73 -3.04 -3.51 -8.43
CA ILE A 73 -1.80 -3.81 -9.15
C ILE A 73 -1.25 -2.56 -9.83
N ILE A 74 -2.08 -1.78 -10.52
CA ILE A 74 -1.67 -0.53 -11.18
C ILE A 74 -1.08 0.45 -10.15
N LEU A 75 -1.75 0.62 -9.01
CA LEU A 75 -1.22 1.47 -7.93
C LEU A 75 0.08 0.90 -7.34
N SER A 76 0.26 -0.41 -7.28
CA SER A 76 1.51 -1.03 -6.83
C SER A 76 2.69 -0.70 -7.75
N PHE A 77 2.48 -0.72 -9.08
CA PHE A 77 3.49 -0.29 -10.04
C PHE A 77 3.84 1.20 -9.87
N ILE A 78 2.83 2.07 -9.75
CA ILE A 78 3.04 3.51 -9.53
C ILE A 78 3.79 3.75 -8.22
N ALA A 79 3.43 3.05 -7.14
CA ALA A 79 4.11 3.14 -5.84
C ALA A 79 5.59 2.77 -5.94
N THR A 80 5.90 1.73 -6.71
CA THR A 80 7.28 1.29 -6.97
C THR A 80 8.06 2.35 -7.70
N GLY A 81 7.47 2.96 -8.74
CA GLY A 81 8.06 4.08 -9.47
C GLY A 81 8.38 5.26 -8.54
N PHE A 82 7.44 5.63 -7.67
CA PHE A 82 7.68 6.65 -6.64
C PHE A 82 8.78 6.25 -5.66
N ALA A 83 8.78 5.01 -5.17
CA ALA A 83 9.79 4.54 -4.23
C ALA A 83 11.19 4.64 -4.83
N VAL A 84 11.39 4.15 -6.05
CA VAL A 84 12.67 4.26 -6.77
C VAL A 84 13.05 5.71 -7.01
N ALA A 85 12.14 6.54 -7.55
CA ALA A 85 12.40 7.96 -7.82
C ALA A 85 12.80 8.72 -6.54
N LEU A 86 12.10 8.49 -5.42
CA LEU A 86 12.39 9.13 -4.15
C LEU A 86 13.74 8.69 -3.56
N THR A 87 14.19 7.45 -3.80
CA THR A 87 15.54 7.01 -3.36
C THR A 87 16.68 7.62 -4.20
N LEU A 88 16.39 8.01 -5.44
CA LEU A 88 17.36 8.58 -6.38
C LEU A 88 17.47 10.11 -6.26
N MET A 89 16.40 10.80 -5.91
CA MET A 89 16.36 12.27 -5.83
C MET A 89 16.77 12.79 -4.45
N ASP A 90 17.92 13.47 -4.37
CA ASP A 90 18.32 14.27 -3.20
C ASP A 90 18.84 15.65 -3.68
N PRO A 91 18.17 16.77 -3.35
CA PRO A 91 16.90 16.90 -2.62
C PRO A 91 15.66 16.60 -3.47
N VAL A 92 14.58 16.11 -2.84
CA VAL A 92 13.31 15.83 -3.53
C VAL A 92 12.58 17.13 -3.89
N PRO A 93 12.25 17.37 -5.18
CA PRO A 93 11.57 18.59 -5.61
C PRO A 93 10.13 18.67 -5.07
N ALA A 94 9.65 19.90 -4.87
CA ALA A 94 8.33 20.15 -4.28
C ALA A 94 7.17 19.53 -5.10
N SER A 95 7.27 19.54 -6.43
CA SER A 95 6.29 18.93 -7.34
C SER A 95 6.13 17.44 -7.09
N PHE A 96 7.23 16.71 -6.93
CA PHE A 96 7.20 15.28 -6.62
C PHE A 96 6.59 15.00 -5.24
N ARG A 97 6.83 15.88 -4.27
CA ARG A 97 6.24 15.74 -2.93
C ARG A 97 4.72 15.87 -2.98
N VAL A 98 4.20 16.85 -3.73
CA VAL A 98 2.74 17.02 -3.93
C VAL A 98 2.14 15.81 -4.63
N ALA A 99 2.77 15.34 -5.72
CA ALA A 99 2.32 14.15 -6.44
C ALA A 99 2.29 12.90 -5.53
N PHE A 100 3.30 12.74 -4.68
CA PHE A 100 3.36 11.65 -3.71
C PHE A 100 2.23 11.69 -2.67
N HIS A 101 1.86 12.87 -2.18
CA HIS A 101 0.73 13.03 -1.27
C HIS A 101 -0.63 12.80 -1.96
N LEU A 102 -0.81 13.30 -3.18
CA LEU A 102 -2.00 13.01 -3.99
C LEU A 102 -2.15 11.51 -4.24
N PHE A 103 -1.05 10.83 -4.57
CA PHE A 103 -1.01 9.38 -4.69
C PHE A 103 -1.43 8.67 -3.39
N GLY A 104 -1.08 9.25 -2.23
CA GLY A 104 -1.57 8.82 -0.92
C GLY A 104 -3.10 8.84 -0.81
N VAL A 105 -3.73 9.95 -1.20
CA VAL A 105 -5.20 10.11 -1.19
C VAL A 105 -5.89 9.12 -2.12
N VAL A 106 -5.37 8.95 -3.34
CA VAL A 106 -5.87 7.94 -4.30
C VAL A 106 -5.75 6.54 -3.71
N SER A 107 -4.59 6.21 -3.14
CA SER A 107 -4.34 4.92 -2.51
C SER A 107 -5.23 4.67 -1.30
N PHE A 108 -5.64 5.70 -0.56
CA PHE A 108 -6.60 5.59 0.54
C PHE A 108 -7.99 5.26 0.04
N THR A 109 -8.47 6.02 -0.94
CA THR A 109 -9.78 5.81 -1.58
C THR A 109 -9.87 4.38 -2.11
N GLN A 110 -8.83 3.91 -2.80
CA GLN A 110 -8.77 2.52 -3.28
C GLN A 110 -8.81 1.50 -2.13
N GLY A 111 -8.12 1.77 -1.03
CA GLY A 111 -8.15 0.90 0.15
C GLY A 111 -9.54 0.81 0.77
N LEU A 112 -10.26 1.93 0.86
CA LEU A 112 -11.64 1.97 1.33
C LEU A 112 -12.57 1.17 0.42
N CYS A 113 -12.49 1.37 -0.90
CA CYS A 113 -13.26 0.59 -1.87
C CYS A 113 -12.97 -0.91 -1.74
N THR A 114 -11.68 -1.28 -1.60
CA THR A 114 -11.27 -2.67 -1.39
C THR A 114 -11.90 -3.28 -0.14
N THR A 115 -11.89 -2.56 0.98
CA THR A 115 -12.50 -3.03 2.23
C THR A 115 -14.01 -3.17 2.10
N LEU A 116 -14.70 -2.19 1.50
CA LEU A 116 -16.15 -2.26 1.30
C LEU A 116 -16.55 -3.44 0.41
N PHE A 117 -15.87 -3.64 -0.72
CA PHE A 117 -16.13 -4.78 -1.60
C PHE A 117 -15.80 -6.11 -0.91
N THR A 118 -14.73 -6.18 -0.11
CA THR A 118 -14.41 -7.40 0.64
C THR A 118 -15.50 -7.75 1.65
N LEU A 119 -16.04 -6.76 2.37
CA LEU A 119 -17.13 -6.96 3.34
C LEU A 119 -18.42 -7.44 2.67
N GLN A 120 -18.76 -6.87 1.51
CA GLN A 120 -19.96 -7.28 0.77
C GLN A 120 -19.78 -8.60 0.01
N ALA A 121 -18.55 -9.09 -0.13
CA ALA A 121 -18.22 -10.36 -0.78
C ALA A 121 -18.09 -11.54 0.20
N ALA A 122 -18.52 -11.39 1.45
CA ALA A 122 -18.45 -12.46 2.46
C ALA A 122 -19.18 -13.74 2.02
N ASP A 123 -20.31 -13.61 1.31
CA ASP A 123 -21.08 -14.73 0.78
C ASP A 123 -20.35 -15.48 -0.36
N CYS A 124 -19.32 -14.85 -0.93
CA CYS A 124 -18.50 -15.38 -2.04
C CYS A 124 -17.28 -16.17 -1.57
N ALA A 125 -17.10 -16.32 -0.24
CA ALA A 125 -15.94 -16.99 0.34
C ALA A 125 -15.79 -18.43 -0.18
N TRP A 126 -16.90 -19.12 -0.42
CA TRP A 126 -16.93 -20.53 -0.81
C TRP A 126 -16.72 -20.76 -2.31
N THR A 127 -17.08 -19.79 -3.15
CA THR A 127 -16.99 -19.89 -4.61
C THR A 127 -15.64 -19.42 -5.14
N THR A 128 -15.03 -18.42 -4.48
CA THR A 128 -13.79 -17.77 -4.93
C THR A 128 -12.85 -17.50 -3.74
N THR A 129 -12.48 -18.56 -3.03
CA THR A 129 -11.65 -18.53 -1.81
C THR A 129 -10.37 -17.71 -1.98
N GLU A 130 -9.58 -18.01 -3.01
CA GLU A 130 -8.27 -17.38 -3.27
C GLU A 130 -8.36 -15.87 -3.43
N LEU A 131 -9.35 -15.41 -4.19
CA LEU A 131 -9.57 -13.99 -4.46
C LEU A 131 -10.09 -13.26 -3.22
N TYR A 132 -10.96 -13.92 -2.46
CA TYR A 132 -11.49 -13.40 -1.20
C TYR A 132 -10.38 -13.24 -0.14
N TYR A 133 -9.56 -14.27 0.08
CA TYR A 133 -8.45 -14.20 1.05
C TYR A 133 -7.39 -13.17 0.66
N LEU A 134 -7.06 -13.07 -0.63
CA LEU A 134 -6.16 -12.01 -1.10
C LEU A 134 -6.75 -10.62 -0.83
N SER A 135 -8.02 -10.39 -1.17
CA SER A 135 -8.72 -9.12 -0.91
C SER A 135 -8.81 -8.80 0.59
N LEU A 136 -8.97 -9.82 1.43
CA LEU A 136 -8.98 -9.71 2.89
C LEU A 136 -7.61 -9.28 3.42
N VAL A 137 -6.53 -9.91 2.97
CA VAL A 137 -5.16 -9.54 3.33
C VAL A 137 -4.85 -8.11 2.90
N LEU A 138 -5.21 -7.72 1.68
CA LEU A 138 -5.02 -6.36 1.17
C LEU A 138 -5.84 -5.32 1.95
N SER A 139 -7.05 -5.68 2.39
CA SER A 139 -7.90 -4.84 3.25
C SER A 139 -7.25 -4.61 4.61
N TRP A 140 -6.79 -5.67 5.29
CA TRP A 140 -6.07 -5.55 6.55
C TRP A 140 -4.81 -4.70 6.41
N ALA A 141 -4.03 -4.89 5.36
CA ALA A 141 -2.86 -4.06 5.07
C ALA A 141 -3.23 -2.57 4.86
N CYS A 142 -4.37 -2.30 4.21
CA CYS A 142 -4.89 -0.94 4.06
C CYS A 142 -5.34 -0.32 5.38
N ILE A 143 -6.01 -1.09 6.25
CA ILE A 143 -6.46 -0.64 7.57
C ILE A 143 -5.25 -0.32 8.46
N LEU A 144 -4.30 -1.24 8.57
CA LEU A 144 -3.09 -1.07 9.39
C LEU A 144 -2.27 0.15 8.94
N SER A 145 -2.08 0.32 7.63
CA SER A 145 -1.39 1.49 7.09
C SER A 145 -2.15 2.79 7.31
N ALA A 146 -3.48 2.80 7.22
CA ALA A 146 -4.30 3.97 7.54
C ALA A 146 -4.18 4.35 9.01
N VAL A 147 -4.25 3.38 9.92
CA VAL A 147 -4.06 3.59 11.36
C VAL A 147 -2.69 4.19 11.67
N PHE A 148 -1.62 3.69 11.04
CA PHE A 148 -0.28 4.25 11.18
C PHE A 148 -0.21 5.74 10.81
N TYR A 149 -0.80 6.12 9.66
CA TYR A 149 -0.82 7.52 9.23
C TYR A 149 -1.74 8.40 10.09
N MET A 150 -2.85 7.85 10.58
CA MET A 150 -3.72 8.54 11.54
C MET A 150 -2.96 8.86 12.82
N PHE A 151 -2.25 7.89 13.41
CA PHE A 151 -1.42 8.13 14.59
C PHE A 151 -0.38 9.23 14.34
N ARG A 152 0.35 9.17 13.23
CA ARG A 152 1.31 10.23 12.89
C ARG A 152 0.67 11.59 12.68
N GLY A 153 -0.49 11.64 12.02
CA GLY A 153 -1.25 12.85 11.84
C GLY A 153 -1.67 13.45 13.18
N CYS A 154 -2.19 12.62 14.08
CA CYS A 154 -2.55 13.01 15.45
C CYS A 154 -1.34 13.53 16.23
N PHE A 155 -0.21 12.81 16.22
CA PHE A 155 1.02 13.26 16.89
C PHE A 155 1.51 14.61 16.37
N TRP A 156 1.49 14.80 15.04
CA TRP A 156 1.86 16.08 14.43
C TRP A 156 0.89 17.20 14.84
N PHE A 157 -0.41 16.92 14.86
CA PHE A 157 -1.43 17.88 15.24
C PHE A 157 -1.32 18.27 16.72
N VAL A 158 -1.13 17.29 17.61
CA VAL A 158 -0.86 17.51 19.05
C VAL A 158 0.41 18.33 19.23
N GLY A 159 1.48 18.02 18.51
CA GLY A 159 2.72 18.80 18.58
C GLY A 159 2.58 20.24 18.08
N LYS A 160 1.66 20.48 17.16
CA LYS A 160 1.33 21.84 16.69
C LYS A 160 0.46 22.60 17.69
N MET A 161 -0.50 21.94 18.33
CA MET A 161 -1.38 22.58 19.32
C MET A 161 -0.71 22.75 20.69
N TRP A 162 0.18 21.83 21.08
CA TRP A 162 0.83 21.79 22.38
C TRP A 162 2.36 21.60 22.26
N PRO A 163 3.09 22.63 21.77
CA PRO A 163 4.53 22.53 21.52
C PRO A 163 5.35 22.23 22.79
N ASN A 164 4.85 22.61 23.98
CA ASN A 164 5.51 22.34 25.25
C ASN A 164 5.43 20.86 25.67
N TRP A 165 4.34 20.16 25.31
CA TRP A 165 4.12 18.76 25.68
C TRP A 165 5.06 17.81 24.92
N VAL A 166 5.36 18.12 23.65
CA VAL A 166 6.30 17.34 22.83
C VAL A 166 7.74 17.49 23.32
N LYS A 167 8.12 18.68 23.81
CA LYS A 167 9.44 18.88 24.41
C LYS A 167 9.64 18.00 25.65
N GLU A 168 8.61 17.85 26.48
CA GLU A 168 8.68 17.01 27.69
C GLU A 168 8.78 15.51 27.37
N MET A 169 8.08 15.02 26.34
CA MET A 169 8.23 13.62 25.88
C MET A 169 9.62 13.32 25.27
N CYS A 170 10.23 14.26 24.54
CA CYS A 170 11.59 14.06 24.01
C CYS A 170 12.68 14.20 25.08
N LEU A 171 12.44 14.97 26.15
CA LEU A 171 13.34 15.07 27.30
C LEU A 171 13.43 13.76 28.10
N TRP A 172 12.38 12.92 28.06
CA TRP A 172 12.38 11.58 28.65
C TRP A 172 13.04 10.49 27.78
N SER A 173 13.47 10.81 26.55
CA SER A 173 14.18 9.89 25.65
C SER A 173 15.72 10.00 25.75
N ASN A 174 16.23 10.92 26.58
CA ASN A 174 17.66 11.15 26.81
C ASN A 174 18.06 10.88 28.28
N VAL A 175 17.34 10.00 28.96
CA VAL A 175 17.76 9.38 30.23
C VAL A 175 17.79 7.88 30.04
#